data_AF-A0A7U9XBH2-F1
#
_entry.id   AF-A0A7U9XBH2-F1
#
_cell.length_a   1.000
_cell.length_b   1.000
_cell.length_c   1.000
_cell.angle_alpha   90.00
_cell.angle_beta   90.00
_cell.angle_gamma   90.00
#
_symmetry.space_group_name_H-M   'P 1'
#
loop_
_entity.id
_entity.type
_entity.pdbx_description
1 polymer ?
#
loop_
_entity_poly.entity_id
_entity_poly.type
_entity_poly.pdbx_seq_one_letter_code
_entity_poly.pdbx_strand_id
1 'polypeptide(L)'
;MKTVLSIAGTDPSGGAGIQADLKAMTMNGVFAMSAVTALVVQNTTGVKEIIEMTPAFLGAQIDAVFEDIPPDAVKIGMVASCRLIKKIAERLRIYQAKTLW
;
A
#
# COMPACT_ATOMS: atom_id res chain seq x y z
N MET A 1 12.60 -5.50 -15.12
CA MET A 1 12.29 -4.29 -14.33
C MET A 1 11.93 -4.75 -12.93
N LYS A 2 12.40 -4.06 -11.87
CA LYS A 2 12.05 -4.41 -10.48
C LYS A 2 10.62 -3.98 -10.16
N THR A 3 9.91 -4.73 -9.33
CA THR A 3 8.51 -4.45 -8.95
C THR A 3 8.40 -4.19 -7.45
N VAL A 4 7.63 -3.18 -7.06
CA VAL A 4 7.40 -2.88 -5.64
C VAL A 4 5.92 -2.59 -5.38
N LEU A 5 5.39 -3.20 -4.32
CA LEU A 5 4.03 -2.96 -3.84
C LEU A 5 4.07 -1.99 -2.65
N SER A 6 3.41 -0.83 -2.77
CA SER A 6 3.08 0.02 -1.63
C SER A 6 1.76 -0.41 -0.98
N ILE A 7 1.77 -0.61 0.33
CA ILE A 7 0.57 -0.85 1.13
C ILE A 7 0.38 0.35 2.06
N ALA A 8 -0.45 1.32 1.67
CA ALA A 8 -0.61 2.58 2.40
C ALA A 8 -1.97 3.25 2.11
N GLY A 9 -2.27 4.33 2.84
CA GLY A 9 -3.43 5.18 2.56
C GLY A 9 -3.20 6.14 1.40
N THR A 10 -4.29 6.74 0.91
CA THR A 10 -4.22 7.77 -0.14
C THR A 10 -3.92 9.16 0.41
N ASP A 11 -3.31 9.99 -0.42
CA ASP A 11 -3.27 11.45 -0.26
C ASP A 11 -3.75 12.08 -1.58
N PRO A 12 -4.95 12.70 -1.61
CA PRO A 12 -5.47 13.35 -2.81
C PRO A 12 -4.60 14.51 -3.32
N SER A 13 -3.84 15.18 -2.44
CA SER A 13 -2.89 16.22 -2.86
C SER A 13 -1.63 15.66 -3.51
N GLY A 14 -1.37 14.36 -3.32
CA GLY A 14 -0.28 13.63 -3.93
C GLY A 14 1.11 13.93 -3.35
N GLY A 15 1.19 14.52 -2.16
CA GLY A 15 2.43 14.81 -1.44
C GLY A 15 2.90 13.67 -0.52
N ALA A 16 2.01 12.76 -0.13
CA ALA A 16 2.26 11.61 0.72
C ALA A 16 1.52 10.35 0.22
N GLY A 17 1.36 9.35 1.09
CA GLY A 17 0.58 8.14 0.84
C GLY A 17 1.09 7.32 -0.35
N ILE A 18 0.21 6.50 -0.93
CA ILE A 18 0.54 5.71 -2.12
C ILE A 18 0.97 6.60 -3.29
N GLN A 19 0.47 7.83 -3.40
CA GLN A 19 0.80 8.75 -4.48
C GLN A 19 2.29 9.12 -4.45
N ALA A 20 2.83 9.47 -3.27
CA ALA A 20 4.25 9.74 -3.12
C ALA A 20 5.10 8.48 -3.30
N ASP A 21 4.63 7.33 -2.80
CA ASP A 21 5.32 6.05 -2.96
C ASP A 21 5.46 5.68 -4.44
N LEU A 22 4.36 5.71 -5.20
CA LEU A 22 4.33 5.38 -6.63
C LEU A 22 5.23 6.33 -7.43
N LYS A 23 5.22 7.63 -7.13
CA LYS A 23 6.11 8.62 -7.76
C LYS A 23 7.58 8.29 -7.48
N ALA A 24 7.93 8.06 -6.21
CA ALA A 24 9.30 7.78 -5.82
C ALA A 24 9.82 6.50 -6.48
N MET A 25 9.03 5.41 -6.45
CA MET A 25 9.39 4.14 -7.07
C MET A 25 9.56 4.28 -8.59
N THR A 26 8.60 4.92 -9.26
CA THR A 26 8.64 5.13 -10.72
C THR A 26 9.86 5.96 -11.13
N MET A 27 10.18 7.03 -10.39
CA MET A 27 11.37 7.86 -10.64
C MET A 27 12.69 7.11 -10.42
N ASN A 28 12.67 6.01 -9.66
CA ASN A 28 13.81 5.10 -9.47
C ASN A 28 13.80 3.90 -10.43
N GLY A 29 12.99 3.92 -11.50
CA GLY A 29 12.95 2.86 -12.51
C GLY A 29 12.29 1.56 -12.05
N VAL A 30 11.46 1.63 -11.00
CA VAL A 30 10.72 0.49 -10.43
C VAL A 30 9.27 0.54 -10.91
N PHE A 31 8.72 -0.60 -11.31
CA PHE A 31 7.29 -0.73 -11.55
C PHE A 31 6.52 -0.74 -10.23
N ALA A 32 5.74 0.32 -10.02
CA ALA A 32 5.10 0.59 -8.76
C ALA A 32 3.63 0.14 -8.77
N MET A 33 3.24 -0.63 -7.76
CA MET A 33 1.88 -1.12 -7.53
C MET A 33 1.39 -0.67 -6.16
N SER A 34 0.08 -0.70 -5.92
CA SER A 34 -0.49 -0.24 -4.65
C SER A 34 -1.63 -1.10 -4.15
N ALA A 35 -1.70 -1.29 -2.83
CA ALA A 35 -2.87 -1.75 -2.10
C ALA A 35 -3.27 -0.67 -1.08
N VAL A 36 -4.51 -0.19 -1.15
CA VAL A 36 -4.99 0.94 -0.36
C VAL A 36 -5.47 0.47 1.01
N THR A 37 -4.92 1.05 2.08
CA THR A 37 -5.35 0.77 3.46
C THR A 37 -6.49 1.67 3.91
N ALA A 38 -6.53 2.90 3.40
CA ALA A 38 -7.56 3.88 3.69
C ALA A 38 -7.66 4.94 2.58
N LEU A 39 -8.86 5.44 2.36
CA LEU A 39 -9.09 6.68 1.60
C LEU A 39 -9.10 7.86 2.56
N VAL A 40 -8.43 8.94 2.18
CA VAL A 40 -8.29 10.12 3.04
C VAL A 40 -8.82 11.36 2.34
N VAL A 41 -9.59 12.18 3.06
CA VAL A 41 -9.85 13.57 2.68
C VAL A 41 -8.70 14.40 3.25
N GLN A 42 -7.67 14.62 2.45
CA GLN A 42 -6.43 15.31 2.86
C GLN A 42 -6.05 16.39 1.84
N ASN A 43 -5.43 17.46 2.32
CA ASN A 43 -4.71 18.45 1.53
C ASN A 43 -3.43 18.90 2.25
N THR A 44 -2.75 19.90 1.71
CA THR A 44 -1.47 20.40 2.24
C THR A 44 -1.57 21.04 3.63
N THR A 45 -2.78 21.32 4.15
CA THR A 45 -2.99 21.91 5.48
C THR A 45 -3.43 20.88 6.51
N GLY A 46 -3.66 19.62 6.13
CA GLY A 46 -3.98 18.53 7.05
C GLY A 46 -4.99 17.52 6.52
N VAL A 47 -5.37 16.62 7.43
CA VAL A 47 -6.36 15.55 7.21
C VAL A 47 -7.70 15.95 7.81
N LYS A 48 -8.77 15.81 7.04
CA LYS A 48 -10.15 16.11 7.47
C LYS A 48 -10.94 14.86 7.82
N GLU A 49 -10.74 13.78 7.07
CA GLU A 49 -11.50 12.53 7.25
C GLU A 49 -10.69 11.33 6.73
N ILE A 50 -10.94 10.16 7.31
CA ILE A 50 -10.33 8.88 6.93
C ILE A 50 -11.44 7.83 6.84
N ILE A 51 -11.48 7.10 5.73
CA ILE A 51 -12.30 5.89 5.56
C ILE A 51 -11.37 4.70 5.40
N GLU A 52 -11.33 3.84 6.42
CA GLU A 52 -10.53 2.61 6.40
C GLU A 52 -11.13 1.59 5.43
N MET A 53 -10.26 0.86 4.73
CA MET A 53 -10.68 -0.34 4.01
C MET A 53 -11.06 -1.44 5.00
N THR A 54 -11.89 -2.38 4.56
CA THR A 54 -12.12 -3.60 5.34
C THR A 54 -10.92 -4.55 5.20
N PRO A 55 -10.62 -5.38 6.22
CA PRO A 55 -9.57 -6.40 6.09
C PRO A 55 -9.79 -7.35 4.92
N ALA A 56 -11.04 -7.72 4.62
CA ALA A 56 -11.33 -8.59 3.48
C ALA A 56 -10.94 -7.93 2.15
N PHE A 57 -11.29 -6.66 1.98
CA PHE A 57 -11.00 -5.92 0.75
C PHE A 57 -9.51 -5.61 0.59
N LEU A 58 -8.82 -5.26 1.68
CA LEU A 58 -7.36 -5.12 1.65
C LEU A 58 -6.65 -6.43 1.32
N GLY A 59 -7.14 -7.55 1.89
CA GLY A 59 -6.63 -8.89 1.56
C GLY A 59 -6.75 -9.17 0.07
N ALA A 60 -7.94 -8.96 -0.51
CA ALA A 60 -8.19 -9.18 -1.93
C ALA A 60 -7.32 -8.30 -2.85
N GLN A 61 -7.03 -7.05 -2.48
CA GLN A 61 -6.08 -6.22 -3.23
C GLN A 61 -4.66 -6.80 -3.22
N ILE A 62 -4.20 -7.27 -2.06
CA ILE A 62 -2.88 -7.90 -1.92
C ILE A 62 -2.83 -9.20 -2.73
N ASP A 63 -3.84 -10.06 -2.58
CA ASP A 63 -3.93 -11.33 -3.29
C ASP A 63 -3.89 -11.10 -4.81
N ALA A 64 -4.68 -10.15 -5.34
CA ALA A 64 -4.72 -9.83 -6.76
C ALA A 64 -3.36 -9.37 -7.32
N VAL A 65 -2.59 -8.57 -6.57
CA VAL A 65 -1.25 -8.14 -7.01
C VAL A 65 -0.27 -9.30 -6.97
N PHE A 66 -0.24 -10.07 -5.87
CA PHE A 66 0.71 -11.17 -5.71
C PHE A 66 0.46 -12.34 -6.68
N GLU A 67 -0.79 -12.56 -7.10
CA GLU A 67 -1.16 -13.60 -8.06
C GLU A 67 -0.82 -13.25 -9.51
N ASP A 68 -0.74 -11.96 -9.87
CA ASP A 68 -0.45 -11.49 -11.23
C ASP A 68 0.99 -11.00 -11.38
N ILE A 69 1.41 -10.04 -10.55
CA ILE A 69 2.73 -9.41 -10.60
C ILE A 69 3.38 -9.49 -9.21
N PRO A 70 4.02 -10.64 -8.87
CA PRO A 70 4.69 -10.80 -7.58
C PRO A 70 5.72 -9.67 -7.34
N PRO A 71 5.61 -8.92 -6.22
CA PRO A 71 6.52 -7.83 -5.93
C PRO A 71 7.92 -8.32 -5.48
N ASP A 72 8.99 -7.70 -5.97
CA ASP A 72 10.35 -7.91 -5.46
C ASP A 72 10.53 -7.36 -4.03
N ALA A 73 9.81 -6.28 -3.69
CA ALA A 73 9.77 -5.71 -2.35
C ALA A 73 8.38 -5.13 -2.02
N VAL A 74 8.09 -5.03 -0.73
CA VAL A 74 6.87 -4.43 -0.21
C VAL A 74 7.26 -3.26 0.69
N LYS A 75 6.62 -2.11 0.47
CA LYS A 75 6.69 -0.96 1.37
C LYS A 75 5.38 -0.81 2.13
N ILE A 76 5.43 -0.66 3.45
CA ILE A 76 4.22 -0.46 4.27
C ILE A 76 4.23 0.98 4.80
N GLY A 77 3.17 1.73 4.50
CA GLY A 77 2.99 3.10 4.96
C GLY A 77 1.99 3.22 6.12
N MET A 78 1.14 4.23 6.05
CA MET A 78 0.08 4.44 7.04
C MET A 78 -0.90 3.25 7.05
N VAL A 79 -1.10 2.65 8.23
CA VAL A 79 -2.12 1.62 8.47
C VAL A 79 -2.94 2.04 9.68
N ALA A 80 -4.25 2.25 9.49
CA ALA A 80 -5.09 2.91 10.47
C ALA A 80 -5.53 2.01 11.64
N SER A 81 -5.53 0.67 11.48
CA SER A 81 -5.99 -0.24 12.53
C SER A 81 -5.24 -1.57 12.61
N CYS A 82 -5.22 -2.14 13.82
CA CYS A 82 -4.62 -3.45 14.12
C CYS A 82 -5.21 -4.59 13.27
N ARG A 83 -6.48 -4.48 12.86
CA ARG A 83 -7.13 -5.48 12.00
C ARG A 83 -6.51 -5.51 10.60
N LEU A 84 -6.20 -4.33 10.05
CA LEU A 84 -5.49 -4.21 8.77
C LEU A 84 -4.05 -4.69 8.90
N ILE A 85 -3.33 -4.31 9.97
CA ILE A 85 -1.96 -4.79 10.23
C ILE A 85 -1.92 -6.32 10.26
N LYS A 86 -2.85 -6.96 11.00
CA LYS A 86 -2.93 -8.43 11.07
C LYS A 86 -3.18 -9.04 9.70
N LYS A 87 -4.07 -8.45 8.89
CA LYS A 87 -4.35 -8.94 7.54
C LYS A 87 -3.14 -8.79 6.61
N ILE A 88 -2.44 -7.66 6.66
CA ILE A 88 -1.20 -7.45 5.89
C ILE A 88 -0.18 -8.53 6.27
N ALA A 89 0.09 -8.70 7.57
CA ALA A 89 1.03 -9.70 8.05
C ALA A 89 0.64 -11.14 7.66
N GLU A 90 -0.64 -11.48 7.71
CA GLU A 90 -1.17 -12.77 7.27
C GLU A 90 -0.87 -13.01 5.78
N ARG A 91 -1.22 -12.06 4.91
CA ARG A 91 -0.99 -12.18 3.46
C ARG A 91 0.49 -12.24 3.11
N LEU A 92 1.31 -11.38 3.70
CA LEU A 92 2.76 -11.36 3.45
C LEU A 92 3.46 -12.65 3.88
N ARG A 93 2.98 -13.32 4.93
CA ARG A 93 3.47 -14.66 5.31
C ARG A 93 3.07 -15.73 4.30
N ILE A 94 1.84 -15.70 3.82
CA ILE A 94 1.34 -16.67 2.81
C ILE A 94 2.17 -16.59 1.54
N TYR A 95 2.45 -15.39 1.04
CA TYR A 95 3.24 -15.19 -0.18
C TYR A 95 4.75 -15.13 0.06
N GLN A 96 5.22 -15.34 1.29
CA GLN A 96 6.65 -15.32 1.66
C GLN A 96 7.38 -14.06 1.14
N ALA A 97 6.80 -12.89 1.39
CA ALA A 97 7.34 -11.62 0.91
C ALA A 97 8.80 -11.43 1.34
N LYS A 98 9.69 -11.16 0.37
CA LYS A 98 11.15 -11.28 0.54
C LYS A 98 11.80 -10.06 1.20
N THR A 99 11.27 -8.86 0.95
CA THR A 99 11.88 -7.61 1.41
C THR A 99 10.79 -6.67 1.89
N LEU A 100 10.87 -6.25 3.16
CA LEU A 100 9.90 -5.37 3.82
C LEU A 100 10.58 -4.04 4.20
N TRP A 101 10.03 -2.92 3.75
CA TRP A 101 10.49 -1.56 4.05
C TRP A 101 9.37 -0.68 4.62
#